data_AF-A0A812IWA2-F1
#
_entry.id   AF-A0A812IWA2-F1
#
_cell.length_a   1.000
_cell.length_b   1.000
_cell.length_c   1.000
_cell.angle_alpha   90.00
_cell.angle_beta   90.00
_cell.angle_gamma   90.00
#
_symmetry.space_group_name_H-M   'P 1'
#
loop_
_entity.id
_entity.type
_entity.pdbx_description
1 polymer ?
#
loop_
_entity_poly.entity_id
_entity_poly.type
_entity_poly.pdbx_seq_one_letter_code
_entity_poly.pdbx_strand_id
1 'polypeptide(L)'
;FKYQSYNCVMHLLALRVGSKLAEWMGDKTFQADCDRWVKPAHETMVEALWVDLPDNELGLRGYFANGDSDKDAIMSDTFYGQVLSDTLGLGQLVDPQLMQEHLKVQLAWAGNSTKHGMAILGNRIGGTASGWP
;
A
#
# COMPACT_ATOMS: atom_id res chain seq x y z
N PHE A 1 -10.13 -5.26 -11.98
CA PHE A 1 -9.33 -4.62 -10.92
C PHE A 1 -8.50 -3.53 -11.57
N LYS A 2 -8.87 -2.26 -11.39
CA LYS A 2 -8.16 -1.12 -11.99
C LYS A 2 -6.92 -0.77 -11.17
N TYR A 3 -6.97 -0.99 -9.86
CA TYR A 3 -5.89 -0.71 -8.92
C TYR A 3 -5.76 -1.86 -7.92
N GLN A 4 -4.51 -2.19 -7.59
CA GLN A 4 -4.16 -3.15 -6.54
C GLN A 4 -3.05 -2.53 -5.70
N SER A 5 -3.17 -2.53 -4.36
CA SER A 5 -2.26 -1.76 -3.49
C SER A 5 -0.80 -2.14 -3.65
N TYR A 6 -0.48 -3.44 -3.70
CA TYR A 6 0.86 -3.92 -4.02
C TYR A 6 1.40 -3.32 -5.33
N ASN A 7 0.65 -3.45 -6.43
CA ASN A 7 1.08 -2.96 -7.74
C ASN A 7 1.22 -1.43 -7.78
N CYS A 8 0.35 -0.70 -7.08
CA CYS A 8 0.44 0.75 -7.00
C CYS A 8 1.72 1.20 -6.27
N VAL A 9 2.07 0.57 -5.14
CA VAL A 9 3.31 0.89 -4.43
C VAL A 9 4.54 0.46 -5.25
N MET A 10 4.48 -0.68 -5.95
CA MET A 10 5.53 -1.09 -6.89
C MET A 10 5.67 -0.13 -8.08
N HIS A 11 4.58 0.46 -8.56
CA HIS A 11 4.62 1.48 -9.60
C HIS A 11 5.31 2.77 -9.11
N LEU A 12 5.03 3.21 -7.88
CA LEU A 12 5.74 4.34 -7.26
C LEU A 12 7.25 4.06 -7.14
N LEU A 13 7.63 2.84 -6.74
CA LEU A 13 9.01 2.41 -6.73
C LEU A 13 9.64 2.50 -8.13
N ALA A 14 8.95 1.99 -9.15
CA ALA A 14 9.44 2.01 -10.53
C ALA A 14 9.67 3.44 -11.03
N LEU A 15 8.81 4.39 -10.69
CA LEU A 15 9.01 5.81 -11.02
C LEU A 15 10.26 6.39 -10.33
N ARG A 16 10.46 6.10 -9.04
CA ARG A 16 11.65 6.57 -8.30
C ARG A 16 12.94 5.96 -8.83
N VAL A 17 12.95 4.64 -9.07
CA VAL A 17 14.09 3.93 -9.66
C VAL A 17 14.37 4.47 -11.06
N GLY A 18 13.34 4.64 -11.89
CA GLY A 18 13.44 5.17 -13.24
C GLY A 18 14.09 6.57 -13.24
N SER A 19 13.59 7.47 -12.40
CA SER A 19 14.19 8.80 -12.23
C SER A 19 15.66 8.73 -11.82
N LYS A 20 16.01 7.87 -10.85
CA LYS A 20 17.39 7.74 -10.36
C LYS A 20 18.35 7.15 -11.40
N LEU A 21 17.90 6.15 -12.16
CA LEU A 21 18.69 5.58 -13.26
C LEU A 21 18.86 6.58 -14.39
N ALA A 22 17.81 7.32 -14.74
CA ALA A 22 17.86 8.37 -15.75
C ALA A 22 18.84 9.48 -15.36
N GLU A 23 18.86 9.87 -14.09
CA GLU A 23 19.84 10.82 -13.54
C GLU A 23 21.27 10.34 -13.79
N TRP A 24 21.57 9.08 -13.47
CA TRP A 24 22.90 8.47 -13.66
C TRP A 24 23.29 8.31 -15.13
N MET A 25 22.32 8.06 -16.00
CA MET A 25 22.54 7.93 -17.45
C MET A 25 22.61 9.28 -18.17
N GLY A 26 22.28 10.38 -17.49
CA GLY A 26 22.20 11.71 -18.10
C GLY A 26 20.93 11.94 -18.94
N ASP A 27 19.92 11.06 -18.86
CA ASP A 27 18.65 11.22 -19.57
C ASP A 27 17.70 12.12 -18.79
N LYS A 28 17.84 13.44 -19.00
CA LYS A 28 17.03 14.45 -18.30
C LYS A 28 15.55 14.43 -18.69
N THR A 29 15.22 13.97 -19.90
CA THR A 29 13.83 13.88 -20.36
C THR A 29 13.11 12.78 -19.61
N PHE A 30 13.68 11.58 -19.58
CA PHE A 30 13.08 10.45 -18.86
C PHE A 30 13.04 10.68 -17.35
N GLN A 31 14.10 11.30 -16.78
CA GLN A 31 14.10 11.72 -15.37
C GLN A 31 12.89 12.60 -15.05
N ALA A 32 12.69 13.67 -15.84
CA ALA A 32 11.59 14.61 -15.63
C ALA A 32 10.21 13.95 -15.79
N ASP A 33 10.06 13.03 -16.75
CA ASP A 33 8.82 12.29 -16.94
C ASP A 33 8.51 11.39 -15.75
N CYS A 34 9.51 10.66 -15.21
CA CYS A 34 9.32 9.87 -13.99
C CYS A 34 8.91 10.75 -12.81
N ASP A 35 9.65 11.83 -12.55
CA ASP A 35 9.40 12.73 -11.41
C ASP A 35 8.00 13.39 -11.49
N ARG A 36 7.56 13.73 -12.71
CA ARG A 36 6.24 14.32 -12.95
C ARG A 36 5.10 13.42 -12.47
N TRP A 37 5.27 12.11 -12.55
CA TRP A 37 4.19 11.16 -12.27
C TRP A 37 4.16 10.62 -10.85
N VAL A 38 5.22 10.82 -10.04
CA VAL A 38 5.26 10.30 -8.66
C VAL A 38 4.10 10.82 -7.82
N LYS A 39 3.91 12.14 -7.76
CA LYS A 39 2.86 12.75 -6.94
C LYS A 39 1.45 12.36 -7.42
N PRO A 40 1.10 12.51 -8.71
CA PRO A 40 -0.21 12.08 -9.20
C PRO A 40 -0.49 10.59 -8.99
N ALA A 41 0.51 9.72 -9.16
CA ALA A 41 0.35 8.29 -8.92
C ALA A 41 0.06 7.99 -7.44
N HIS A 42 0.73 8.67 -6.52
CA HIS A 42 0.49 8.53 -5.09
C HIS A 42 -0.92 9.02 -4.72
N GLU A 43 -1.32 10.22 -5.17
CA GLU A 43 -2.65 10.77 -4.92
C GLU A 43 -3.75 9.84 -5.46
N THR A 44 -3.58 9.35 -6.69
CA THR A 44 -4.52 8.39 -7.31
C THR A 44 -4.60 7.09 -6.52
N MET A 45 -3.47 6.57 -6.03
CA MET A 45 -3.44 5.37 -5.21
C MET A 45 -4.22 5.57 -3.90
N VAL A 46 -3.98 6.68 -3.20
CA VAL A 46 -4.67 7.00 -1.94
C VAL A 46 -6.17 7.14 -2.19
N GLU A 47 -6.59 7.94 -3.16
CA GLU A 47 -8.00 8.11 -3.50
C GLU A 47 -8.68 6.77 -3.86
N ALA A 48 -7.99 5.93 -4.64
CA ALA A 48 -8.57 4.70 -5.15
C ALA A 48 -8.58 3.55 -4.15
N LEU A 49 -7.68 3.52 -3.17
CA LEU A 49 -7.45 2.33 -2.34
C LEU A 49 -7.50 2.58 -0.84
N TRP A 50 -7.36 3.82 -0.38
CA TRP A 50 -7.54 4.13 1.04
C TRP A 50 -9.00 3.91 1.45
N VAL A 51 -9.18 3.19 2.55
CA VAL A 51 -10.48 2.93 3.17
C VAL A 51 -10.45 3.55 4.54
N ASP A 52 -11.20 4.63 4.73
CA ASP A 52 -11.36 5.25 6.03
C ASP A 52 -12.15 4.33 6.96
N LEU A 53 -11.53 3.96 8.07
CA LEU A 53 -12.19 3.39 9.22
C LEU A 53 -12.34 4.55 10.22
N PRO A 54 -13.56 5.12 10.38
CA PRO A 54 -13.75 6.14 11.41
C PRO A 54 -13.39 5.51 12.76
N ASP A 55 -12.56 6.22 13.54
CA ASP A 55 -12.00 5.83 14.84
C ASP A 55 -12.97 4.91 15.59
N ASN A 56 -12.73 3.60 15.50
CA ASN A 56 -13.49 2.61 16.25
C ASN A 56 -12.99 2.62 17.71
N GLU A 57 -13.57 1.80 18.59
CA GLU A 57 -13.19 1.75 20.02
C GLU A 57 -11.68 1.46 20.28
N LEU A 58 -10.93 1.07 19.24
CA LEU A 58 -9.48 0.83 19.27
C LEU A 58 -8.64 2.03 18.77
N GLY A 59 -9.27 3.13 18.33
CA GLY A 59 -8.61 4.34 17.85
C GLY A 59 -7.79 4.15 16.56
N LEU A 60 -8.21 3.21 15.70
CA LEU A 60 -7.52 2.89 14.45
C LEU A 60 -8.08 3.70 13.28
N ARG A 61 -7.18 4.23 12.45
CA ARG A 61 -7.53 4.91 11.19
C ARG A 61 -7.44 3.95 10.01
N GLY A 62 -7.89 4.40 8.84
CA GLY A 62 -8.05 3.60 7.62
C GLY A 62 -6.86 2.75 7.15
N TYR A 63 -7.08 1.99 6.08
CA TYR A 63 -6.08 1.11 5.50
C TYR A 63 -6.17 1.08 3.97
N PHE A 64 -5.07 0.77 3.29
CA PHE A 64 -5.11 0.42 1.86
C PHE A 64 -5.76 -0.95 1.62
N ALA A 65 -6.85 -0.97 0.87
CA ALA A 65 -7.47 -2.21 0.41
C ALA A 65 -6.57 -3.00 -0.56
N ASN A 66 -6.82 -4.30 -0.69
CA ASN A 66 -6.16 -5.14 -1.69
C ASN A 66 -6.42 -4.60 -3.10
N GLY A 67 -7.67 -4.23 -3.41
CA GLY A 67 -8.04 -3.68 -4.71
C GLY A 67 -9.24 -2.74 -4.65
N ASP A 68 -9.48 -2.06 -5.77
CA ASP A 68 -10.56 -1.08 -5.94
C ASP A 68 -11.97 -1.68 -5.78
N SER A 69 -12.17 -2.92 -6.22
CA SER A 69 -13.43 -3.65 -6.09
C SER A 69 -13.52 -4.54 -4.85
N ASP A 70 -12.46 -4.59 -4.03
CA ASP A 70 -12.36 -5.46 -2.85
C ASP A 70 -11.90 -4.64 -1.64
N LYS A 71 -12.75 -3.69 -1.26
CA LYS A 71 -12.50 -2.68 -0.23
C LYS A 71 -12.54 -3.23 1.20
N ASP A 72 -12.90 -4.49 1.36
CA ASP A 72 -12.97 -5.19 2.64
C ASP A 72 -11.77 -6.12 2.85
N ALA A 73 -10.86 -6.21 1.87
CA ALA A 73 -9.67 -7.04 1.93
C ALA A 73 -8.44 -6.21 2.23
N ILE A 74 -7.62 -6.69 3.16
CA ILE A 74 -6.31 -6.12 3.46
C ILE A 74 -5.22 -7.13 3.07
N MET A 75 -4.09 -6.59 2.64
CA MET A 75 -3.00 -7.33 2.02
C MET A 75 -1.72 -7.06 2.80
N SER A 76 -1.07 -8.12 3.32
CA SER A 76 0.11 -7.96 4.18
C SER A 76 1.31 -7.33 3.48
N ASP A 77 1.47 -7.58 2.19
CA ASP A 77 2.58 -7.16 1.35
C ASP A 77 2.33 -5.83 0.62
N THR A 78 1.27 -5.09 0.97
CA THR A 78 0.95 -3.77 0.37
C THR A 78 2.16 -2.85 0.26
N PHE A 79 3.05 -2.81 1.27
CA PHE A 79 4.21 -1.92 1.30
C PHE A 79 5.54 -2.55 0.87
N TYR A 80 5.52 -3.68 0.16
CA TYR A 80 6.77 -4.31 -0.30
C TYR A 80 7.64 -3.37 -1.16
N GLY A 81 7.01 -2.52 -1.99
CA GLY A 81 7.74 -1.51 -2.75
C GLY A 81 8.43 -0.46 -1.87
N GLN A 82 7.87 -0.12 -0.69
CA GLN A 82 8.55 0.77 0.27
C GLN A 82 9.79 0.10 0.86
N VAL A 83 9.73 -1.19 1.20
CA VAL A 83 10.88 -1.96 1.71
C VAL A 83 12.04 -1.94 0.70
N LEU A 84 11.73 -2.13 -0.59
CA LEU A 84 12.73 -2.02 -1.65
C LEU A 84 13.27 -0.59 -1.80
N SER A 85 12.39 0.41 -1.70
CA SER A 85 12.80 1.83 -1.74
C SER A 85 13.79 2.17 -0.63
N ASP A 86 13.52 1.71 0.59
CA ASP A 86 14.39 1.90 1.75
C ASP A 86 15.74 1.18 1.55
N THR A 87 15.70 -0.05 1.04
CA THR A 87 16.90 -0.85 0.74
C THR A 87 17.79 -0.19 -0.30
N LEU A 88 17.19 0.47 -1.29
CA LEU A 88 17.90 1.18 -2.36
C LEU A 88 18.28 2.63 -2.00
N GLY A 89 17.89 3.11 -0.82
CA GLY A 89 18.13 4.50 -0.40
C GLY A 89 17.37 5.54 -1.23
N LEU A 90 16.20 5.17 -1.77
CA LEU A 90 15.37 6.04 -2.62
C LEU A 90 14.36 6.88 -1.82
N GLY A 91 14.27 6.62 -0.51
CA GLY A 91 13.41 7.36 0.42
C GLY A 91 11.96 6.89 0.42
N GLN A 92 11.07 7.77 0.87
CA GLN A 92 9.66 7.44 1.10
C GLN A 92 8.84 7.47 -0.20
N LEU A 93 8.11 6.38 -0.46
CA LEU A 93 7.13 6.26 -1.53
C LEU A 93 5.72 6.59 -1.04
N VAL A 94 5.39 6.15 0.18
CA VAL A 94 4.08 6.32 0.81
C VAL A 94 4.24 7.17 2.07
N ASP A 95 3.23 7.99 2.37
CA ASP A 95 3.18 8.76 3.60
C ASP A 95 3.36 7.86 4.85
N PRO A 96 4.34 8.14 5.72
CA PRO A 96 4.59 7.36 6.93
C PRO A 96 3.40 7.21 7.86
N GLN A 97 2.55 8.25 7.96
CA GLN A 97 1.35 8.20 8.78
C GLN A 97 0.35 7.19 8.21
N LEU A 98 0.09 7.20 6.90
CA LEU A 98 -0.79 6.22 6.27
C LEU A 98 -0.27 4.79 6.41
N MET A 99 1.05 4.60 6.30
CA MET A 99 1.67 3.30 6.53
C MET A 99 1.48 2.82 7.97
N GLN A 100 1.73 3.68 8.96
CA GLN A 100 1.54 3.35 10.37
C GLN A 100 0.10 2.95 10.65
N GLU A 101 -0.88 3.69 10.15
CA GLU A 101 -2.30 3.37 10.36
C GLU A 101 -2.69 2.04 9.70
N HIS A 102 -2.27 1.80 8.46
CA HIS A 102 -2.50 0.51 7.80
C HIS A 102 -1.88 -0.66 8.56
N LEU A 103 -0.64 -0.51 9.07
CA LEU A 103 0.03 -1.56 9.85
C LEU A 103 -0.66 -1.81 11.20
N LYS A 104 -1.20 -0.77 11.86
CA LYS A 104 -2.00 -0.96 13.07
C LYS A 104 -3.27 -1.77 12.79
N VAL A 105 -3.95 -1.48 11.67
CA VAL A 105 -5.12 -2.26 11.22
C VAL A 105 -4.75 -3.70 10.93
N GLN A 106 -3.66 -3.94 10.19
CA GLN A 106 -3.14 -5.29 9.94
C GLN A 106 -2.87 -6.04 11.25
N LEU A 107 -2.18 -5.41 12.20
CA LEU A 107 -1.83 -6.04 13.49
C LEU A 107 -3.07 -6.37 14.32
N ALA A 108 -4.02 -5.44 14.40
CA ALA A 108 -5.28 -5.66 15.11
C ALA A 108 -6.07 -6.83 14.49
N TRP A 109 -6.04 -6.94 13.16
CA TRP A 109 -6.72 -8.03 12.46
C TRP A 109 -5.98 -9.37 12.61
N ALA A 110 -4.67 -9.38 12.46
CA ALA A 110 -3.82 -10.54 12.71
C ALA A 110 -4.03 -11.13 14.11
N GLY A 111 -4.11 -10.27 15.13
CA GLY A 111 -4.36 -10.66 16.52
C GLY A 111 -5.76 -11.21 16.77
N ASN A 112 -6.77 -10.78 15.99
CA ASN A 112 -8.16 -11.21 16.14
C ASN A 112 -8.57 -12.38 15.22
N SER A 113 -7.85 -12.62 14.13
CA SER A 113 -8.33 -13.48 13.03
C SER A 113 -7.42 -14.65 12.69
N THR A 114 -6.18 -14.69 13.20
CA THR A 114 -5.24 -15.75 12.85
C THR A 114 -4.49 -16.29 14.07
N LYS A 115 -4.41 -17.62 14.21
CA LYS A 115 -3.61 -18.29 15.25
C LYS A 115 -2.11 -17.96 15.16
N HIS A 116 -1.67 -17.43 14.01
CA HIS A 116 -0.27 -17.20 13.67
C HIS A 116 0.10 -15.72 13.51
N GLY A 117 -0.83 -14.79 13.77
CA GLY A 117 -0.55 -13.35 13.73
C GLY A 117 -0.18 -12.79 12.35
N MET A 118 -0.57 -13.45 11.26
CA MET A 118 -0.36 -12.95 9.89
C MET A 118 -1.59 -13.25 9.03
N ALA A 119 -2.20 -12.19 8.49
CA ALA A 119 -3.26 -12.31 7.51
C ALA A 119 -2.67 -11.96 6.12
N ILE A 120 -2.52 -12.99 5.27
CA ILE A 120 -1.93 -12.84 3.93
C ILE A 120 -2.95 -12.22 2.97
N LEU A 121 -4.20 -12.69 3.03
CA LEU A 121 -5.39 -12.20 2.33
C LEU A 121 -6.63 -12.56 3.15
N GLY A 122 -7.64 -11.70 3.18
CA GLY A 122 -8.94 -12.08 3.74
C GLY A 122 -9.94 -10.93 3.78
N ASN A 123 -11.21 -11.26 3.93
CA ASN A 123 -12.32 -10.32 3.87
C ASN A 123 -12.92 -10.04 5.25
N ARG A 124 -13.57 -8.87 5.39
CA ARG A 124 -14.06 -8.20 6.60
C ARG A 124 -14.45 -9.00 7.85
N ILE A 125 -14.19 -8.33 8.98
CA ILE A 125 -14.83 -8.42 10.30
C ILE A 125 -16.37 -8.41 10.17
N GLY A 126 -17.04 -9.41 10.75
CA GLY A 126 -18.50 -9.47 10.92
C GLY A 126 -19.26 -10.50 10.08
N GLY A 127 -18.60 -11.16 9.11
CA GLY A 127 -19.13 -12.36 8.46
C GLY A 127 -18.63 -13.60 9.18
N THR A 128 -19.54 -14.49 9.60
CA THR A 128 -19.15 -15.85 9.99
C THR A 128 -18.27 -16.43 8.90
N ALA A 129 -17.13 -17.01 9.28
CA ALA A 129 -16.26 -17.74 8.39
C ALA A 129 -17.04 -18.88 7.71
N SER A 130 -17.72 -18.58 6.61
CA SER A 130 -18.28 -19.58 5.72
C SER A 130 -17.15 -19.97 4.79
N GLY A 131 -16.47 -21.05 5.18
CA GLY A 131 -15.66 -21.94 4.35
C GLY A 131 -14.88 -21.30 3.21
N TRP A 132 -13.57 -21.16 3.40
CA TRP A 132 -12.67 -21.39 2.28
C TRP A 132 -12.75 -22.87 1.89
N PRO A 133 -12.82 -23.23 0.59
CA PRO A 133 -12.76 -24.61 0.15
C PRO A 133 -11.45 -25.30 0.54
#